data_AF-A0A4V0ICI7-F1
#
_entry.id   AF-A0A4V0ICI7-F1
#
_cell.length_a   1.000
_cell.length_b   1.000
_cell.length_c   1.000
_cell.angle_alpha   90.00
_cell.angle_beta   90.00
_cell.angle_gamma   90.00
#
_symmetry.space_group_name_H-M   'P 1'
#
loop_
_entity.id
_entity.type
_entity.pdbx_description
1 polymer ?
#
loop_
_entity_poly.entity_id
_entity_poly.type
_entity_poly.pdbx_seq_one_letter_code
_entity_poly.pdbx_strand_id
1 'polypeptide(L)' 'MNAVCIKCWNPEAVVKMHLDGSGDFECAECEETFSCAEVKDCLKAMQERWGKLMKWVEAYPKD' A
#
# COMPACT_ATOMS: atom_id res chain seq x y z
N MET A 1 1.41 -12.96 7.47
CA MET A 1 1.23 -12.03 6.34
C MET A 1 1.83 -10.72 6.79
N ASN A 2 2.96 -10.31 6.21
CA ASN A 2 3.57 -9.02 6.56
C ASN A 2 2.82 -7.94 5.79
N ALA A 3 2.18 -7.02 6.52
CA ALA A 3 1.48 -5.90 5.92
C ALA A 3 2.51 -4.81 5.56
N VAL A 4 2.43 -4.25 4.36
CA VAL A 4 3.25 -3.11 3.97
C VAL A 4 2.56 -1.85 4.44
N CYS A 5 3.29 -0.96 5.10
CA CYS A 5 2.76 0.35 5.45
C CYS A 5 2.55 1.21 4.18
N ILE A 6 1.34 1.74 3.99
CA ILE A 6 1.02 2.57 2.81
C ILE A 6 1.62 3.98 2.87
N LYS A 7 2.15 4.40 4.03
CA LYS A 7 2.77 5.72 4.23
C LYS A 7 4.28 5.68 3.97
N CYS A 8 5.00 4.74 4.59
CA CYS A 8 6.46 4.62 4.42
C CYS A 8 6.91 3.57 3.40
N TRP A 9 5.99 2.73 2.88
CA TRP A 9 6.27 1.67 1.91
C TRP A 9 7.33 0.65 2.35
N ASN A 10 7.67 0.63 3.64
CA ASN A 10 8.58 -0.35 4.20
C ASN A 10 7.87 -1.71 4.32
N PRO A 11 8.33 -2.76 3.62
CA PRO A 11 7.72 -4.09 3.67
C PRO A 11 7.96 -4.82 5.00
N GLU A 12 8.89 -4.33 5.81
CA GLU A 12 9.21 -4.86 7.14
C GLU A 12 8.53 -4.08 8.27
N ALA A 13 7.78 -3.02 7.94
CA ALA A 13 7.11 -2.22 8.95
C ALA A 13 6.05 -3.01 9.72
N VAL A 14 6.02 -2.82 11.03
CA VAL A 14 4.97 -3.37 11.89
C VAL A 14 3.76 -2.46 11.83
N VAL A 15 2.71 -2.90 11.13
CA VAL A 15 1.41 -2.24 11.08
C VAL A 15 0.43 -2.92 12.04
N LYS A 16 -0.15 -2.16 12.95
CA LYS A 16 -1.13 -2.62 13.93
C LYS A 16 -2.51 -2.10 13.54
N MET A 17 -3.55 -2.89 13.78
CA MET A 17 -4.94 -2.46 13.60
C MET A 17 -5.55 -2.06 14.95
N HIS A 18 -6.29 -0.96 14.98
CA HIS A 18 -7.04 -0.54 16.16
C HIS A 18 -8.32 -1.38 16.30
N LEU A 19 -8.60 -1.88 17.50
CA LEU A 19 -9.76 -2.75 17.80
C LEU A 19 -10.93 -2.00 18.46
N ASP A 20 -10.94 -0.67 18.35
CA ASP A 20 -11.97 0.22 18.90
C ASP A 20 -13.16 0.44 17.94
N GLY A 21 -13.12 -0.16 16.76
CA GLY A 21 -14.14 0.00 15.72
C GLY A 21 -13.92 1.17 14.77
N SER A 22 -12.85 1.97 14.93
CA SER A 22 -12.44 3.01 13.98
C SER A 22 -12.12 2.44 12.60
N GLY A 23 -11.53 1.24 12.57
CA GLY A 23 -10.96 0.67 11.35
C GLY A 23 -9.64 1.33 10.95
N ASP A 24 -8.96 1.96 11.91
CA ASP A 24 -7.66 2.59 11.71
C ASP A 24 -6.50 1.60 11.92
N PHE A 25 -5.39 1.94 11.29
CA PHE A 25 -4.11 1.24 11.37
C PHE A 25 -3.03 2.23 11.78
N GLU A 26 -2.04 1.74 12.52
CA GLU A 26 -0.90 2.52 12.98
C GLU A 26 0.41 1.82 12.59
N CYS A 27 1.34 2.58 12.03
CA CYS A 27 2.66 2.08 11.67
C CYS A 27 3.68 2.40 12.78
N ALA A 28 4.37 1.38 13.30
CA ALA A 28 5.39 1.59 14.33
C ALA A 28 6.69 2.23 13.81
N GLU A 29 6.94 2.18 12.49
CA GLU A 29 8.19 2.69 11.89
C GLU A 29 8.13 4.17 11.54
N CYS A 30 6.97 4.63 11.07
CA CYS A 30 6.78 6.03 10.68
C CYS A 30 5.79 6.77 11.59
N GLU A 31 5.24 6.10 12.60
CA GLU A 31 4.33 6.66 13.61
C GLU A 31 3.06 7.31 13.02
N GLU A 32 2.72 6.94 11.78
CA GLU A 32 1.55 7.43 11.07
C GLU A 32 0.34 6.50 11.27
N THR A 33 -0.83 7.12 11.39
CA THR A 33 -2.13 6.45 11.41
C THR A 33 -2.83 6.62 10.07
N PHE A 34 -3.51 5.57 9.62
CA PHE A 34 -4.29 5.59 8.39
C PHE A 34 -5.47 4.64 8.46
N SER A 35 -6.56 5.01 7.79
CA SER A 35 -7.82 4.27 7.83
C SER A 35 -7.88 3.13 6.81
N CYS A 36 -8.80 2.19 7.00
CA CYS A 36 -9.14 1.16 6.02
C CYS A 36 -9.58 1.73 4.67
N ALA A 37 -10.22 2.90 4.66
CA ALA A 37 -10.57 3.60 3.42
C ALA A 37 -9.31 4.04 2.66
N GLU A 38 -8.35 4.66 3.34
CA GLU A 38 -7.08 5.07 2.73
C GLU A 38 -6.28 3.88 2.17
N VAL A 39 -6.30 2.72 2.86
CA VAL A 39 -5.66 1.50 2.33
C VAL A 39 -6.31 1.07 1.01
N LYS A 40 -7.65 1.04 0.94
CA LYS A 40 -8.37 0.67 -0.29
C LYS A 40 -8.06 1.64 -1.44
N ASP A 41 -8.08 2.94 -1.16
CA ASP A 41 -7.80 3.97 -2.16
C ASP A 41 -6.35 3.89 -2.65
N CYS A 42 -5.40 3.66 -1.74
CA CYS A 42 -3.99 3.47 -2.07
C CYS A 42 -3.79 2.27 -3.01
N LEU A 43 -4.39 1.12 -2.68
CA LEU A 43 -4.29 -0.10 -3.49
C LEU A 43 -4.91 0.09 -4.89
N LYS A 44 -6.06 0.78 -4.97
CA LYS A 44 -6.68 1.11 -6.26
C LYS A 44 -5.77 2.01 -7.11
N ALA A 45 -5.25 3.08 -6.51
CA ALA A 45 -4.35 3.99 -7.20
C ALA A 45 -3.04 3.30 -7.64
N MET A 46 -2.53 2.38 -6.82
CA MET A 46 -1.36 1.57 -7.16
C MET A 46 -1.66 0.69 -8.38
N GLN A 47 -2.78 -0.04 -8.40
CA GLN A 47 -3.18 -0.86 -9.54
C GLN A 47 -3.30 -0.06 -10.85
N GLU A 48 -3.93 1.12 -10.80
CA GLU A 48 -4.07 2.00 -11.96
C GLU A 48 -2.72 2.50 -12.49
N ARG A 49 -1.78 2.83 -11.60
CA ARG A 49 -0.43 3.28 -11.97
C ARG A 49 0.41 2.14 -12.55
N TRP A 50 0.42 0.98 -11.89
CA TRP A 50 1.12 -0.20 -12.40
C TRP A 50 0.58 -0.66 -13.75
N GLY A 51 -0.74 -0.54 -13.99
CA GLY A 51 -1.34 -0.83 -15.29
C GLY A 51 -0.74 -0.01 -16.44
N LYS A 52 -0.32 1.24 -16.19
CA LYS A 52 0.38 2.06 -17.20
C LYS A 52 1.78 1.53 -17.47
N LEU A 53 2.51 1.16 -16.43
CA LEU A 53 3.86 0.61 -16.54
C LEU A 53 3.87 -0.75 -17.25
N MET A 54 2.88 -1.60 -16.96
CA MET A 54 2.76 -2.91 -17.62
C MET A 54 2.63 -2.80 -19.13
N LYS A 55 1.92 -1.79 -19.64
CA LYS A 55 1.85 -1.54 -21.10
C LYS A 55 3.23 -1.29 -21.72
N TRP A 56 4.14 -0.63 -20.98
CA TRP A 56 5.50 -0.42 -21.46
C TRP A 56 6.31 -1.71 -21.42
N VAL A 57 6.16 -2.52 -20.37
CA VAL A 57 6.80 -3.83 -20.27
C VAL A 57 6.36 -4.76 -21.40
N GLU A 58 5.07 -4.77 -21.74
CA GLU A 58 4.51 -5.56 -22.84
C GLU A 58 4.99 -5.07 -24.22
N ALA A 59 5.17 -3.76 -24.37
CA ALA A 59 5.70 -3.16 -25.58
C ALA A 59 7.24 -3.21 -25.69
N TYR A 60 7.93 -3.74 -24.67
CA TYR A 60 9.39 -3.82 -24.67
C TYR A 60 9.85 -4.74 -25.81
N PRO A 61 10.69 -4.25 -26.74
CA PRO A 61 11.21 -5.08 -27.83
C PRO A 61 11.95 -6.28 -27.24
N LYS A 62 11.52 -7.48 -27.63
CA LYS A 62 12.26 -8.70 -27.34
C LYS A 62 13.21 -8.92 -28.51
N ASP A 63 14.51 -9.06 -28.21
CA ASP A 63 15.52 -9.48 -29.17
C ASP A 63 15.16 -10.85 -29.80
#